data_AF-A0A699Q031-F1
#
_entry.id   AF-A0A699Q031-F1
#
_cell.length_a   1.000
_cell.length_b   1.000
_cell.length_c   1.000
_cell.angle_alpha   90.00
_cell.angle_beta   90.00
_cell.angle_gamma   90.00
#
_symmetry.space_group_name_H-M   'P 1'
#
loop_
_entity.id
_entity.type
_entity.pdbx_description
1 polymer ?
#
loop_
_entity_poly.entity_id
_entity_poly.type
_entity_poly.pdbx_seq_one_letter_code
_entity_poly.pdbx_strand_id
1 'polypeptide(L)'
;SVVTPYTRRSRGITIRSLQPMRIPIISTKDKGKEKVTETEVPKKKKLQEQIDDQVTREMEEEFARENQRLSEQVKRDYEIARIHAEEELKLIIEGLDRSNEVIAKHLSEYKQAKADLSVREKIELISELVKYQDHRAKILMYQAQQSKPLSKKEQREFYMSVLKSHARWKTKHFRGMTLKQIKEKFISV
;
A
#
# COMPACT_ATOMS: atom_id res chain seq x y z
N SER A 1 0.47 -15.61 -2.90
CA SER A 1 1.30 -15.46 -1.70
C SER A 1 0.98 -14.15 -1.02
N VAL A 2 0.44 -14.21 0.20
CA VAL A 2 0.00 -13.03 0.97
C VAL A 2 1.21 -12.53 1.78
N VAL A 3 1.69 -11.32 1.48
CA VAL A 3 2.81 -10.69 2.23
C VAL A 3 2.22 -9.67 3.19
N THR A 4 2.25 -10.01 4.48
CA THR A 4 1.94 -9.10 5.59
C THR A 4 3.14 -8.18 5.86
N PRO A 5 2.96 -6.85 5.95
CA PRO A 5 4.04 -5.96 6.37
C PRO A 5 4.17 -5.96 7.89
N TYR A 6 5.31 -6.42 8.41
CA TYR A 6 5.67 -6.30 9.82
C TYR A 6 6.22 -4.90 10.10
N THR A 7 5.59 -4.18 11.03
CA THR A 7 6.04 -2.88 11.53
C THR A 7 7.22 -3.06 12.49
N ARG A 8 8.41 -2.59 12.12
CA ARG A 8 9.57 -2.57 13.03
C ARG A 8 9.43 -1.41 14.02
N ARG A 9 8.91 -1.72 15.21
CA ARG A 9 8.86 -0.84 16.39
C ARG A 9 10.27 -0.31 16.72
N SER A 10 10.42 1.01 16.79
CA SER A 10 11.62 1.64 17.33
C SER A 10 11.75 1.26 18.81
N ARG A 11 12.84 0.56 19.15
CA ARG A 11 13.20 0.33 20.56
C ARG A 11 13.73 1.65 21.10
N GLY A 12 13.01 2.20 22.08
CA GLY A 12 13.32 3.46 22.73
C GLY A 12 14.73 3.47 23.29
N ILE A 13 15.45 4.56 23.00
CA ILE A 13 16.70 4.88 23.68
C ILE A 13 16.29 5.58 24.97
N THR A 14 16.44 4.86 26.09
CA THR A 14 16.28 5.42 27.44
C THR A 14 17.39 6.45 27.65
N ILE A 15 17.03 7.73 27.60
CA ILE A 15 17.90 8.81 28.08
C ILE A 15 18.01 8.64 29.59
N ARG A 16 19.10 8.02 30.02
CA ARG A 16 19.49 7.91 31.43
C ARG A 16 19.60 9.34 31.96
N SER A 17 18.74 9.68 32.91
CA SER A 17 18.65 10.97 33.60
C SER A 17 20.03 11.59 33.82
N LEU A 18 20.26 12.77 33.25
CA LEU A 18 21.31 13.70 33.66
C LEU A 18 21.07 14.02 35.14
N GLN A 19 21.84 13.39 36.03
CA GLN A 19 21.93 13.85 37.40
C GLN A 19 22.68 15.19 37.39
N PRO A 20 22.12 16.28 37.97
CA PRO A 20 22.90 17.48 38.18
C PRO A 20 23.96 17.16 39.23
N MET A 21 25.24 17.33 38.87
CA MET A 21 26.34 17.24 39.83
C MET A 21 26.16 18.32 40.91
N ARG A 22 25.75 17.90 42.11
CA ARG A 22 25.69 18.75 43.31
C ARG A 22 27.12 19.06 43.75
N ILE A 23 27.49 20.34 43.67
CA ILE A 23 28.69 20.86 44.34
C ILE A 23 28.39 20.94 45.85
N PRO A 24 29.23 20.40 46.75
CA PRO A 24 29.05 20.56 48.18
C PRO A 24 29.37 22.01 48.57
N ILE A 25 28.37 22.75 49.04
CA ILE A 25 28.59 24.06 49.68
C ILE A 25 29.13 23.77 51.09
N ILE A 26 30.43 23.97 51.28
CA ILE A 26 31.07 23.94 52.59
C ILE A 26 30.75 25.27 53.28
N SER A 27 29.93 25.24 54.33
CA SER A 27 29.62 26.39 55.18
C SER A 27 30.80 26.73 56.08
N THR A 28 31.14 28.02 56.18
CA THR A 28 32.22 28.57 57.00
C THR A 28 31.79 28.87 58.45
N LYS A 29 32.66 28.49 59.40
CA LYS A 29 32.98 29.10 60.71
C LYS A 29 34.01 28.14 61.37
N ASP A 30 35.17 28.52 61.89
CA ASP A 30 35.52 29.68 62.70
C ASP A 30 37.04 30.00 62.64
N LYS A 31 37.32 31.29 62.82
CA LYS A 31 38.53 31.99 63.33
C LYS A 31 39.88 31.25 63.36
N GLY A 32 40.76 31.63 62.44
CA GLY A 32 42.22 31.50 62.57
C GLY A 32 42.91 32.59 61.75
N LYS A 33 43.69 33.44 62.41
CA LYS A 33 44.53 34.44 61.74
C LYS A 33 45.58 33.71 60.90
N GLU A 34 45.56 33.88 59.59
CA GLU A 34 46.76 33.67 58.78
C GLU A 34 46.80 34.67 57.63
N LYS A 35 47.82 35.52 57.66
CA LYS A 35 48.20 36.40 56.55
C LYS A 35 48.86 35.51 55.51
N VAL A 36 48.21 35.22 54.39
CA VAL A 36 48.88 34.63 53.23
C VAL A 36 48.32 35.27 51.95
N THR A 37 49.03 36.33 51.55
CA THR A 37 49.40 36.66 50.17
C THR A 37 48.29 36.69 49.10
N GLU A 38 47.98 37.92 48.68
CA GLU A 38 47.56 38.23 47.32
C GLU A 38 48.63 37.74 46.31
N THR A 39 48.34 36.72 45.50
CA THR A 39 49.08 36.48 44.25
C THR A 39 48.25 35.69 43.22
N GLU A 40 47.96 36.33 42.08
CA GLU A 40 48.04 35.72 40.72
C GLU A 40 47.06 34.57 40.31
N VAL A 41 45.74 34.76 40.37
CA VAL A 41 44.76 33.92 39.59
C VAL A 41 43.73 34.67 38.70
N PRO A 42 43.89 35.94 38.26
CA PRO A 42 43.05 36.50 37.19
C PRO A 42 43.48 36.08 35.77
N LYS A 43 44.79 35.84 35.56
CA LYS A 43 45.38 35.65 34.23
C LYS A 43 44.98 34.32 33.56
N LYS A 44 44.76 33.25 34.35
CA LYS A 44 44.32 31.94 33.82
C LYS A 44 42.88 31.94 33.28
N LYS A 45 41.97 32.71 33.89
CA LYS A 45 40.57 32.81 33.41
C LYS A 45 40.47 33.51 32.05
N LYS A 46 41.23 34.59 31.86
CA LYS A 46 41.28 35.31 30.57
C LYS A 46 41.85 34.48 29.42
N LEU A 47 42.82 33.61 29.70
CA LEU A 47 43.37 32.70 28.69
C LEU A 47 42.39 31.58 28.32
N GLN A 48 41.63 31.06 29.30
CA GLN A 48 40.59 30.08 29.03
C GLN A 48 39.45 30.68 28.21
N GLU A 49 39.00 31.89 28.54
CA GLU A 49 37.98 32.62 27.77
C GLU A 49 38.41 32.84 26.31
N GLN A 50 39.67 33.22 26.06
CA GLN A 50 40.18 33.38 24.69
C GLN A 50 40.24 32.06 23.92
N ILE A 51 40.53 30.95 24.59
CA ILE A 51 40.51 29.61 23.98
C ILE A 51 39.07 29.21 23.67
N ASP A 52 38.14 29.40 24.61
CA ASP A 52 36.73 29.05 24.44
C ASP A 52 36.08 29.89 23.32
N ASP A 53 36.38 31.19 23.23
CA ASP A 53 35.91 32.08 22.15
C ASP A 53 36.49 31.70 20.77
N GLN A 54 37.75 31.23 20.74
CA GLN A 54 38.39 30.77 19.50
C GLN A 54 37.77 29.44 19.04
N VAL A 55 37.58 28.49 19.96
CA VAL A 55 36.92 27.21 19.68
C VAL A 55 35.48 27.42 19.20
N THR A 56 34.75 28.35 19.82
CA THR A 56 33.37 28.66 19.42
C THR A 56 33.30 29.21 17.99
N ARG A 57 34.21 30.11 17.62
CA ARG A 57 34.32 30.64 16.25
C ARG A 57 34.68 29.56 15.22
N GLU A 58 35.67 28.72 15.53
CA GLU A 58 36.08 27.62 14.64
C GLU A 58 34.94 26.62 14.41
N MET A 59 34.16 26.32 15.47
CA MET A 59 32.97 25.48 15.37
C MET A 59 31.88 26.12 14.50
N GLU A 60 31.61 27.42 14.66
CA GLU A 60 30.63 28.14 13.82
C GLU A 60 31.04 28.18 12.34
N GLU A 61 32.31 28.42 12.05
CA GLU A 61 32.85 28.41 10.69
C GLU A 61 32.86 27.01 10.06
N GLU A 62 33.15 25.96 10.82
CA GLU A 62 32.99 24.58 10.35
C GLU A 62 31.53 24.28 10.02
N PHE A 63 30.60 24.63 10.91
CA PHE A 63 29.16 24.40 10.71
C PHE A 63 28.63 25.15 9.50
N ALA A 64 29.08 26.38 9.26
CA ALA A 64 28.73 27.15 8.07
C ALA A 64 29.24 26.49 6.77
N ARG A 65 30.48 26.00 6.76
CA ARG A 65 31.07 25.29 5.62
C ARG A 65 30.37 23.95 5.35
N GLU A 66 30.06 23.19 6.40
CA GLU A 66 29.34 21.91 6.31
C GLU A 66 27.92 22.14 5.77
N ASN A 67 27.19 23.14 6.29
CA ASN A 67 25.87 23.51 5.80
C ASN A 67 25.89 23.92 4.32
N GLN A 68 26.92 24.66 3.89
CA GLN A 68 27.07 24.99 2.47
C GLN A 68 27.24 23.72 1.62
N ARG A 69 28.15 22.82 2.00
CA ARG A 69 28.38 21.54 1.30
C ARG A 69 27.13 20.68 1.25
N LEU A 70 26.41 20.57 2.36
CA LEU A 70 25.13 19.86 2.44
C LEU A 70 24.09 20.48 1.51
N SER A 71 23.97 21.80 1.47
CA SER A 71 23.02 22.49 0.58
C SER A 71 23.34 22.27 -0.91
N GLU A 72 24.61 22.22 -1.27
CA GLU A 72 25.07 21.91 -2.63
C GLU A 72 24.82 20.45 -2.98
N GLN A 73 25.00 19.52 -2.02
CA GLN A 73 24.70 18.12 -2.22
C GLN A 73 23.20 17.86 -2.41
N VAL A 74 22.34 18.50 -1.61
CA VAL A 74 20.88 18.42 -1.79
C VAL A 74 20.44 18.92 -3.16
N LYS A 75 21.04 20.01 -3.67
CA LYS A 75 20.77 20.51 -5.03
C LYS A 75 21.19 19.51 -6.10
N ARG A 76 22.36 18.88 -5.95
CA ARG A 76 22.85 17.85 -6.87
C ARG A 76 21.96 16.62 -6.86
N ASP A 77 21.57 16.15 -5.67
CA ASP A 77 20.71 14.99 -5.51
C ASP A 77 19.32 15.26 -6.12
N TYR A 78 18.78 16.47 -5.94
CA TYR A 78 17.53 16.90 -6.60
C TYR A 78 17.66 16.88 -8.13
N GLU A 79 18.75 17.41 -8.67
CA GLU A 79 19.00 17.44 -10.12
C GLU A 79 19.11 16.01 -10.69
N ILE A 80 19.81 15.12 -10.00
CA ILE A 80 19.92 13.70 -10.38
C ILE A 80 18.54 13.03 -10.38
N ALA A 81 17.73 13.24 -9.32
CA ALA A 81 16.38 12.71 -9.27
C ALA A 81 15.50 13.25 -10.41
N ARG A 82 15.63 14.53 -10.77
CA ARG A 82 14.92 15.13 -11.90
C ARG A 82 15.32 14.48 -13.23
N ILE A 83 16.62 14.36 -13.50
CA ILE A 83 17.13 13.76 -14.74
C ILE A 83 16.62 12.32 -14.89
N HIS A 84 16.70 11.51 -13.83
CA HIS A 84 16.17 10.14 -13.87
C HIS A 84 14.67 10.09 -14.17
N ALA A 85 13.88 10.98 -13.57
CA ALA A 85 12.45 11.05 -13.87
C ALA A 85 12.18 11.45 -15.33
N GLU A 86 12.96 12.39 -15.89
CA GLU A 86 12.85 12.80 -17.28
C GLU A 86 13.23 11.68 -18.27
N GLU A 87 14.28 10.90 -17.97
CA GLU A 87 14.69 9.74 -18.77
C GLU A 87 13.61 8.65 -18.79
N GLU A 88 13.04 8.31 -17.64
CA GLU A 88 11.94 7.35 -17.53
C GLU A 88 10.71 7.81 -18.33
N LEU A 89 10.34 9.10 -18.21
CA LEU A 89 9.24 9.66 -18.99
C LEU A 89 9.51 9.60 -20.50
N LYS A 90 10.74 9.87 -20.92
CA LYS A 90 11.13 9.77 -22.33
C LYS A 90 10.97 8.35 -22.86
N LEU A 91 11.44 7.34 -22.12
CA LEU A 91 11.27 5.93 -22.49
C LEU A 91 9.78 5.53 -22.60
N ILE A 92 8.94 6.02 -21.69
CA ILE A 92 7.50 5.78 -21.72
C ILE A 92 6.86 6.42 -22.95
N ILE A 93 7.21 7.68 -23.27
CA ILE A 93 6.70 8.39 -24.45
C ILE A 93 7.09 7.65 -25.72
N GLU A 94 8.36 7.28 -25.88
CA GLU A 94 8.83 6.52 -27.04
C GLU A 94 8.11 5.16 -27.16
N GLY A 95 7.83 4.51 -26.03
CA GLY A 95 7.04 3.28 -25.99
C GLY A 95 5.60 3.48 -26.46
N LEU A 96 4.96 4.56 -26.01
CA LEU A 96 3.61 4.95 -26.42
C LEU A 96 3.54 5.31 -27.91
N ASP A 97 4.53 6.01 -28.45
CA ASP A 97 4.58 6.38 -29.86
C ASP A 97 4.64 5.15 -30.77
N ARG A 98 5.47 4.16 -30.42
CA ARG A 98 5.51 2.86 -31.14
C ARG A 98 4.16 2.15 -31.08
N SER A 99 3.50 2.15 -29.91
CA SER A 99 2.17 1.57 -29.77
C SER A 99 1.14 2.29 -30.63
N ASN A 100 1.18 3.63 -30.65
CA ASN A 100 0.27 4.46 -31.43
C ASN A 100 0.45 4.24 -32.94
N GLU A 101 1.69 4.06 -33.42
CA GLU A 101 1.99 3.71 -34.80
C GLU A 101 1.34 2.38 -35.22
N VAL A 102 1.48 1.34 -34.39
CA VAL A 102 0.85 0.03 -34.63
C VAL A 102 -0.68 0.14 -34.62
N ILE A 103 -1.26 0.88 -33.67
CA ILE A 103 -2.70 1.12 -33.62
C ILE A 103 -3.17 1.85 -34.88
N ALA A 104 -2.44 2.86 -35.34
CA ALA A 104 -2.78 3.60 -36.56
C ALA A 104 -2.76 2.69 -37.79
N LYS A 105 -1.78 1.78 -37.89
CA LYS A 105 -1.71 0.78 -38.96
C LYS A 105 -2.92 -0.14 -38.96
N HIS A 106 -3.25 -0.75 -37.82
CA HIS A 106 -4.43 -1.62 -37.71
C HIS A 106 -5.74 -0.89 -37.99
N LEU A 107 -5.85 0.37 -37.57
CA LEU A 107 -7.02 1.19 -37.87
C LEU A 107 -7.16 1.44 -39.38
N SER A 108 -6.03 1.68 -40.07
CA SER A 108 -5.99 1.83 -41.53
C SER A 108 -6.38 0.53 -42.24
N GLU A 109 -5.79 -0.60 -41.84
CA GLU A 109 -6.10 -1.93 -42.38
C GLU A 109 -7.59 -2.25 -42.22
N TYR A 110 -8.17 -1.98 -41.04
CA TYR A 110 -9.60 -2.17 -40.81
C TYR A 110 -10.47 -1.29 -41.71
N LYS A 111 -10.11 -0.01 -41.86
CA LYS A 111 -10.84 0.91 -42.75
C LYS A 111 -10.78 0.44 -44.20
N GLN A 112 -9.63 0.00 -44.66
CA GLN A 112 -9.44 -0.55 -46.00
C GLN A 112 -10.25 -1.83 -46.19
N ALA A 113 -10.12 -2.81 -45.30
CA ALA A 113 -10.90 -4.05 -45.36
C ALA A 113 -12.42 -3.79 -45.36
N LYS A 114 -12.89 -2.83 -44.56
CA LYS A 114 -14.30 -2.41 -44.55
C LYS A 114 -14.75 -1.78 -45.88
N ALA A 115 -13.87 -1.04 -46.54
CA ALA A 115 -14.13 -0.44 -47.85
C ALA A 115 -14.15 -1.51 -48.96
N ASP A 116 -13.23 -2.47 -48.90
CA ASP A 116 -13.09 -3.56 -49.87
C ASP A 116 -14.21 -4.61 -49.74
N LEU A 117 -14.84 -4.73 -48.57
CA LEU A 117 -15.98 -5.62 -48.32
C LEU A 117 -17.16 -5.30 -49.26
N SER A 118 -17.50 -6.26 -50.12
CA SER A 118 -18.66 -6.19 -51.00
C SER A 118 -19.97 -6.25 -50.23
N VAL A 119 -21.07 -5.79 -50.85
CA VAL A 119 -22.42 -5.86 -50.24
C VAL A 119 -22.82 -7.31 -49.93
N ARG A 120 -22.43 -8.27 -50.79
CA ARG A 120 -22.72 -9.69 -50.59
C ARG A 120 -22.04 -10.24 -49.32
N GLU A 121 -20.74 -9.99 -49.17
CA GLU A 121 -19.97 -10.43 -48.00
C GLU A 121 -20.46 -9.76 -46.71
N LYS A 122 -20.86 -8.49 -46.78
CA LYS A 122 -21.49 -7.78 -45.63
C LYS A 122 -22.78 -8.45 -45.19
N ILE A 123 -23.64 -8.86 -46.14
CA ILE A 123 -24.89 -9.59 -45.84
C ILE A 123 -24.59 -10.95 -45.21
N GLU A 124 -23.59 -11.67 -45.74
CA GLU A 124 -23.17 -12.97 -45.20
C GLU A 124 -22.64 -12.85 -43.76
N LEU A 125 -21.78 -11.87 -43.49
CA LEU A 125 -21.28 -11.60 -42.14
C LEU A 125 -22.41 -11.26 -41.16
N ILE A 126 -23.39 -10.44 -41.58
CA ILE A 126 -24.56 -10.13 -40.75
C ILE A 126 -25.36 -11.40 -40.45
N SER A 127 -25.54 -12.28 -41.44
CA SER A 127 -26.24 -13.56 -41.25
C SER A 127 -25.54 -14.44 -40.21
N GLU A 128 -24.21 -14.58 -40.28
CA GLU A 128 -23.43 -15.32 -39.29
C GLU A 128 -23.52 -14.70 -37.88
N LEU A 129 -23.49 -13.36 -37.79
CA LEU A 129 -23.67 -12.67 -36.51
C LEU A 129 -25.06 -12.91 -35.90
N VAL A 130 -26.11 -12.93 -36.71
CA VAL A 130 -27.48 -13.25 -36.25
C VAL A 130 -27.55 -14.69 -35.72
N LYS A 131 -26.96 -15.66 -36.45
CA LYS A 131 -26.88 -17.05 -35.97
C LYS A 131 -26.17 -17.15 -34.62
N TYR A 132 -25.05 -16.43 -34.44
CA TYR A 132 -24.34 -16.41 -33.16
C TYR A 132 -25.21 -15.86 -32.02
N GLN A 133 -25.97 -14.78 -32.27
CA GLN A 133 -26.90 -14.24 -31.29
C GLN A 133 -28.00 -15.26 -30.93
N ASP A 134 -28.56 -15.96 -31.91
CA ASP A 134 -29.55 -17.02 -31.68
C ASP A 134 -28.98 -18.16 -30.83
N HIS A 135 -27.74 -18.58 -31.10
CA HIS A 135 -27.05 -19.58 -30.29
C HIS A 135 -26.87 -19.10 -28.84
N ARG A 136 -26.45 -17.85 -28.64
CA ARG A 136 -26.33 -17.26 -27.30
C ARG A 136 -27.68 -17.22 -26.58
N ALA A 137 -28.76 -16.85 -27.27
CA ALA A 137 -30.11 -16.84 -26.72
C ALA A 137 -30.56 -18.26 -26.30
N LYS A 138 -30.31 -19.27 -27.13
CA LYS A 138 -30.60 -20.68 -26.81
C LYS A 138 -29.86 -21.16 -25.56
N ILE A 139 -28.58 -20.79 -25.40
CA ILE A 139 -27.81 -21.11 -24.20
C ILE A 139 -28.42 -20.46 -22.97
N LEU A 140 -28.78 -19.17 -23.05
CA LEU A 140 -29.43 -18.46 -21.94
C LEU A 140 -30.78 -19.09 -21.56
N MET A 141 -31.57 -19.49 -22.55
CA MET A 141 -32.84 -20.19 -22.33
C MET A 141 -32.64 -21.55 -21.66
N TYR A 142 -31.62 -22.30 -22.09
CA TYR A 142 -31.27 -23.57 -21.46
C TYR A 142 -30.82 -23.38 -20.01
N GLN A 143 -29.99 -22.37 -19.73
CA GLN A 143 -29.58 -22.02 -18.37
C GLN A 143 -30.77 -21.63 -17.49
N ALA A 144 -31.70 -20.81 -18.01
CA ALA A 144 -32.94 -20.45 -17.32
C ALA A 144 -33.84 -21.67 -17.06
N GLN A 145 -33.86 -22.64 -17.98
CA GLN A 145 -34.58 -23.89 -17.80
C GLN A 145 -33.94 -24.77 -16.71
N GLN A 146 -32.61 -24.85 -16.66
CA GLN A 146 -31.89 -25.62 -15.65
C GLN A 146 -31.96 -24.97 -14.26
N SER A 147 -32.02 -23.64 -14.20
CA SER A 147 -32.17 -22.89 -12.94
C SER A 147 -33.63 -22.73 -12.50
N LYS A 148 -34.58 -23.43 -13.15
CA LYS A 148 -35.97 -23.44 -12.71
C LYS A 148 -36.04 -23.83 -11.22
N PRO A 149 -36.57 -22.96 -10.36
CA PRO A 149 -36.69 -23.30 -8.96
C PRO A 149 -37.63 -24.51 -8.86
N LEU A 150 -37.17 -25.56 -8.18
CA LEU A 150 -38.00 -26.73 -7.90
C LEU A 150 -39.36 -26.27 -7.34
N SER A 151 -40.44 -26.94 -7.72
CA SER A 151 -41.75 -26.67 -7.12
C SER A 151 -41.70 -26.87 -5.60
N LYS A 152 -42.65 -26.27 -4.86
CA LYS A 152 -42.70 -26.45 -3.39
C LYS A 152 -42.72 -27.93 -2.97
N LYS A 153 -43.31 -28.80 -3.81
CA LYS A 153 -43.36 -30.25 -3.60
C LYS A 153 -42.00 -30.90 -3.84
N GLU A 154 -41.36 -30.64 -4.98
CA GLU A 154 -40.04 -31.18 -5.31
C GLU A 154 -38.96 -30.67 -4.35
N GLN A 155 -39.01 -29.39 -3.95
CA GLN A 155 -38.15 -28.85 -2.89
C GLN A 155 -38.31 -29.64 -1.60
N ARG A 156 -39.56 -29.90 -1.18
CA ARG A 156 -39.83 -30.69 0.03
C ARG A 156 -39.24 -32.09 -0.08
N GLU A 157 -39.41 -32.75 -1.21
CA GLU A 157 -38.87 -34.09 -1.47
C GLU A 157 -37.34 -34.11 -1.48
N PHE A 158 -36.70 -33.12 -2.09
CA PHE A 158 -35.25 -32.94 -2.09
C PHE A 158 -34.71 -32.81 -0.65
N TYR A 159 -35.20 -31.84 0.13
CA TYR A 159 -34.73 -31.66 1.51
C TYR A 159 -35.00 -32.87 2.40
N MET A 160 -36.17 -33.52 2.24
CA MET A 160 -36.47 -34.77 2.95
C MET A 160 -35.49 -35.89 2.56
N SER A 161 -35.10 -36.00 1.29
CA SER A 161 -34.14 -37.00 0.83
C SER A 161 -32.76 -36.79 1.46
N VAL A 162 -32.23 -35.56 1.42
CA VAL A 162 -30.91 -35.25 1.95
C VAL A 162 -30.86 -35.40 3.49
N LEU A 163 -31.92 -34.99 4.21
CA LEU A 163 -32.01 -35.21 5.66
C LEU A 163 -32.12 -36.69 6.03
N LYS A 164 -32.77 -37.51 5.21
CA LYS A 164 -32.82 -38.97 5.40
C LYS A 164 -31.44 -39.61 5.19
N SER A 165 -30.69 -39.20 4.17
CA SER A 165 -29.39 -39.78 3.85
C SER A 165 -28.28 -39.36 4.83
N HIS A 166 -28.22 -38.09 5.23
CA HIS A 166 -27.10 -37.56 6.02
C HIS A 166 -27.38 -37.44 7.52
N ALA A 167 -28.63 -37.20 7.93
CA ALA A 167 -28.97 -36.95 9.33
C ALA A 167 -29.72 -38.13 10.00
N ARG A 168 -29.84 -39.29 9.34
CA ARG A 168 -30.58 -40.48 9.80
C ARG A 168 -32.07 -40.22 10.08
N TRP A 169 -32.66 -39.19 9.47
CA TRP A 169 -34.08 -38.91 9.63
C TRP A 169 -34.93 -40.01 8.95
N LYS A 170 -36.07 -40.37 9.57
CA LYS A 170 -37.10 -41.26 9.03
C LYS A 170 -38.34 -40.48 8.59
N THR A 171 -39.15 -41.07 7.72
CA THR A 171 -40.40 -40.46 7.17
C THR A 171 -41.32 -39.90 8.25
N LYS A 172 -41.37 -40.54 9.43
CA LYS A 172 -42.19 -40.09 10.57
C LYS A 172 -41.82 -38.69 11.11
N HIS A 173 -40.56 -38.28 11.01
CA HIS A 173 -40.12 -36.97 11.53
C HIS A 173 -40.60 -35.79 10.68
N PHE A 174 -41.00 -36.04 9.42
CA PHE A 174 -41.49 -34.99 8.53
C PHE A 174 -43.01 -34.82 8.57
N ARG A 175 -43.73 -35.70 9.28
CA ARG A 175 -45.20 -35.64 9.38
C ARG A 175 -45.60 -34.42 10.20
N GLY A 176 -46.48 -33.57 9.65
CA GLY A 176 -46.91 -32.32 10.29
C GLY A 176 -45.96 -31.12 10.13
N MET A 177 -44.76 -31.30 9.56
CA MET A 177 -43.83 -30.20 9.32
C MET A 177 -44.10 -29.46 8.01
N THR A 178 -44.01 -28.13 8.05
CA THR A 178 -44.06 -27.26 6.86
C THR A 178 -42.73 -27.25 6.11
N LEU A 179 -42.74 -26.86 4.83
CA LEU A 179 -41.52 -26.75 4.01
C LEU A 179 -40.48 -25.80 4.63
N LYS A 180 -40.94 -24.72 5.28
CA LYS A 180 -40.05 -23.75 5.96
C LYS A 180 -39.31 -24.40 7.14
N GLN A 181 -40.04 -25.14 7.99
CA GLN A 181 -39.44 -25.87 9.11
C GLN A 181 -38.46 -26.96 8.65
N ILE A 182 -38.78 -27.66 7.56
CA ILE A 182 -37.86 -28.65 6.97
C ILE A 182 -36.59 -27.98 6.43
N LYS A 183 -36.70 -26.81 5.78
CA LYS A 183 -35.54 -26.02 5.32
C LYS A 183 -34.67 -25.52 6.48
N GLU A 184 -35.26 -25.05 7.57
CA GLU A 184 -34.51 -24.63 8.77
C GLU A 184 -33.72 -25.80 9.37
N LYS A 185 -34.32 -27.00 9.39
CA LYS A 185 -33.62 -28.21 9.84
C LYS A 185 -32.52 -28.65 8.90
N PHE A 186 -32.69 -28.44 7.59
CA PHE A 186 -31.64 -28.68 6.60
C PHE A 186 -30.44 -27.74 6.77
N ILE A 187 -30.66 -26.46 7.07
CA ILE A 187 -29.57 -25.49 7.30
C ILE A 187 -28.79 -25.80 8.59
N SER A 188 -29.42 -26.45 9.57
CA SER A 188 -28.80 -26.83 10.85
C SER A 188 -27.99 -28.13 10.82
N VAL A 189 -27.95 -28.85 9.69
CA VAL A 189 -27.22 -30.10 9.48
C VAL A 189 -25.97 -29.82 8.65
#